data_AF-A0A355GKY3-F1
#
_entry.id   AF-A0A355GKY3-F1
#
_cell.length_a   1.000
_cell.length_b   1.000
_cell.length_c   1.000
_cell.angle_alpha   90.00
_cell.angle_beta   90.00
_cell.angle_gamma   90.00
#
_symmetry.space_group_name_H-M   'P 1'
#
loop_
_entity.id
_entity.type
_entity.pdbx_description
1 polymer ?
#
loop_
_entity_poly.entity_id
_entity_poly.type
_entity_poly.pdbx_seq_one_letter_code
_entity_poly.pdbx_strand_id
1 'polypeptide(L)'
;MTLAELLENQFRADIRFRGAAYIEAERVELTRITADHIFAVVRDGVEYQTQLSRDDGNLKTYCTCDQFQKFNVCKHLWASILAVDDAGYLAGAVKPGYIPPFIIENAPLSFDEELDDFEFSMPDDFEMRGGRSRKTKSGSGNSQSTAVSSKPRLRDWETRLVELKNEFSLTPVLSKTTQQEREIFYEIDIEESLELGQLVVQTSQRQRRANGQWGKLKPLKLKAGQLQEVEHEDDRRILAYLSGGTPERTNWRAQQTETQVAAFRYRIPYELCELILPLMCGTGHVRYLERQPDDVDSLKWDGENTWEFCMGVERDRKSSNWKLHGHLKRDDEILQITSARLIVAGGLVLTNDKITPLEDYDAFPWIKMIQQNETIEVEDGEQQELVDRLLDMPVLPRLELPEELHLEEITCDPNPELLIHSPQKKRWQQDRLYGEIHFNYLDHLV
;
A
#
# COMPACT_ATOMS: atom_id res chain seq x y z
N MET A 1 37.20 32.33 9.92
CA MET A 1 37.21 31.41 8.77
C MET A 1 35.77 31.00 8.53
N THR A 2 35.26 31.23 7.34
CA THR A 2 33.91 30.80 6.92
C THR A 2 33.95 29.36 6.40
N LEU A 3 32.79 28.73 6.17
CA LEU A 3 32.72 27.37 5.64
C LEU A 3 33.28 27.30 4.21
N ALA A 4 33.00 28.33 3.40
CA ALA A 4 33.51 28.49 2.05
C ALA A 4 35.04 28.64 2.04
N GLU A 5 35.63 29.41 2.96
CA GLU A 5 37.09 29.56 3.05
C GLU A 5 37.80 28.24 3.40
N LEU A 6 37.18 27.39 4.24
CA LEU A 6 37.73 26.08 4.58
C LEU A 6 37.67 25.10 3.41
N LEU A 7 36.57 25.13 2.65
CA LEU A 7 36.31 24.19 1.56
C LEU A 7 36.78 24.69 0.20
N GLU A 8 37.30 25.91 0.09
CA GLU A 8 37.68 26.56 -1.18
C GLU A 8 38.60 25.69 -2.05
N ASN A 9 39.58 25.03 -1.43
CA ASN A 9 40.56 24.19 -2.12
C ASN A 9 39.97 22.88 -2.69
N GLN A 10 38.77 22.48 -2.24
CA GLN A 10 38.07 21.30 -2.73
C GLN A 10 37.23 21.61 -3.98
N PHE A 11 36.93 22.88 -4.24
CA PHE A 11 36.10 23.32 -5.37
C PHE A 11 36.93 24.09 -6.40
N ARG A 12 36.95 23.59 -7.64
CA ARG A 12 37.61 24.29 -8.76
C ARG A 12 36.98 25.68 -9.00
N ALA A 13 37.78 26.62 -9.46
CA ALA A 13 37.38 28.02 -9.64
C ALA A 13 36.14 28.21 -10.55
N ASP A 14 35.99 27.37 -11.58
CA ASP A 14 34.84 27.37 -12.50
C ASP A 14 33.53 26.94 -11.81
N ILE A 15 33.61 25.98 -10.88
CA ILE A 15 32.47 25.55 -10.06
C ILE A 15 32.10 26.64 -9.05
N ARG A 16 33.10 27.27 -8.44
CA ARG A 16 32.89 28.35 -7.46
C ARG A 16 32.21 29.57 -8.09
N PHE A 17 32.70 29.99 -9.25
CA PHE A 17 32.12 31.09 -10.02
C PHE A 17 30.66 30.83 -10.38
N ARG A 18 30.34 29.62 -10.86
CA ARG A 18 28.96 29.23 -11.19
C ARG A 18 28.07 29.13 -9.96
N GLY A 19 28.57 28.60 -8.85
CA GLY A 19 27.80 28.47 -7.61
C GLY A 19 27.43 29.83 -7.00
N ALA A 20 28.35 30.81 -7.04
CA ALA A 20 28.08 32.18 -6.59
C ALA A 20 26.93 32.84 -7.38
N ALA A 21 26.88 32.62 -8.70
CA ALA A 21 25.81 33.14 -9.55
C ALA A 21 24.40 32.62 -9.19
N TYR A 22 24.27 31.48 -8.51
CA TYR A 22 22.96 30.99 -8.03
C TYR A 22 22.48 31.71 -6.77
N ILE A 23 23.39 32.20 -5.92
CA ILE A 23 23.02 33.04 -4.78
C ILE A 23 22.62 34.44 -5.25
N GLU A 24 23.41 35.06 -6.13
CA GLU A 24 23.09 36.38 -6.68
C GLU A 24 21.73 36.40 -7.40
N ALA A 25 21.31 35.26 -7.93
CA ALA A 25 20.03 35.08 -8.61
C ALA A 25 18.89 34.62 -7.68
N GLU A 26 19.09 34.56 -6.35
CA GLU A 26 18.12 34.10 -5.35
C GLU A 26 17.54 32.69 -5.64
N ARG A 27 18.37 31.79 -6.21
CA ARG A 27 17.97 30.44 -6.62
C ARG A 27 18.29 29.37 -5.58
N VAL A 28 18.73 29.78 -4.39
CA VAL A 28 19.08 28.90 -3.28
C VAL A 28 18.14 29.21 -2.13
N GLU A 29 17.38 28.21 -1.71
CA GLU A 29 16.48 28.31 -0.57
C GLU A 29 16.90 27.31 0.50
N LEU A 30 17.27 27.80 1.68
CA LEU A 30 17.56 26.95 2.84
C LEU A 30 16.22 26.52 3.45
N THR A 31 15.84 25.26 3.24
CA THR A 31 14.50 24.79 3.60
C THR A 31 14.40 24.35 5.05
N ARG A 32 15.46 23.77 5.61
CA ARG A 32 15.49 23.27 6.99
C ARG A 32 16.89 23.28 7.56
N ILE A 33 17.03 23.87 8.75
CA ILE A 33 18.30 23.97 9.49
C ILE A 33 18.11 23.32 10.86
N THR A 34 19.02 22.42 11.20
CA THR A 34 19.10 21.74 12.50
C THR A 34 20.52 21.89 13.04
N ALA A 35 20.76 21.57 14.30
CA ALA A 35 22.10 21.72 14.91
C ALA A 35 23.21 20.99 14.13
N ASP A 36 22.88 19.86 13.48
CA ASP A 36 23.84 19.02 12.77
C ASP A 36 23.54 18.84 11.27
N HIS A 37 22.39 19.27 10.76
CA HIS A 37 22.06 19.17 9.34
C HIS A 37 21.48 20.46 8.76
N ILE A 38 21.91 20.82 7.55
CA ILE A 38 21.28 21.85 6.72
C ILE A 38 20.80 21.21 5.43
N PHE A 39 19.55 21.46 5.10
CA PHE A 39 18.93 21.11 3.83
C PHE A 39 18.67 22.36 3.02
N ALA A 40 19.05 22.33 1.75
CA ALA A 40 18.80 23.41 0.83
C ALA A 40 18.30 22.88 -0.51
N VAL A 41 17.54 23.71 -1.21
CA VAL A 41 17.05 23.46 -2.56
C VAL A 41 17.66 24.50 -3.48
N VAL A 42 18.30 24.04 -4.55
CA VAL A 42 18.91 24.91 -5.57
C VAL A 42 18.17 24.72 -6.89
N ARG A 43 17.63 25.81 -7.43
CA ARG A 43 16.88 25.82 -8.69
C ARG A 43 17.84 26.03 -9.88
N ASP A 44 18.00 25.00 -10.70
CA ASP A 44 18.85 25.01 -11.90
C ASP A 44 18.15 24.29 -13.06
N GLY A 45 17.04 24.87 -13.53
CA GLY A 45 16.11 24.26 -14.48
C GLY A 45 15.20 23.20 -13.83
N VAL A 46 15.75 22.39 -12.93
CA VAL A 46 15.07 21.46 -12.02
C VAL A 46 15.53 21.78 -10.59
N GLU A 47 14.74 21.40 -9.58
CA GLU A 47 15.09 21.55 -8.18
C GLU A 47 16.06 20.44 -7.74
N TYR A 48 17.26 20.83 -7.33
CA TYR A 48 18.25 19.92 -6.77
C TYR A 48 18.31 20.08 -5.26
N GLN A 49 18.30 18.97 -4.54
CA GLN A 49 18.38 18.96 -3.09
C GLN A 49 19.85 18.79 -2.68
N THR A 50 20.30 19.63 -1.76
CA THR A 50 21.63 19.58 -1.16
C THR A 50 21.49 19.41 0.35
N GLN A 51 22.41 18.64 0.92
CA GLN A 51 22.46 18.37 2.35
C GLN A 51 23.89 18.56 2.85
N LEU A 52 24.03 19.32 3.92
CA LEU A 52 25.25 19.46 4.71
C LEU A 52 24.99 18.80 6.06
N SER A 53 25.75 17.77 6.39
CA SER A 53 25.62 16.99 7.62
C SER A 53 26.90 17.08 8.42
N ARG A 54 26.79 17.36 9.70
CA ARG A 54 27.89 17.36 10.65
C ARG A 54 27.92 16.01 11.36
N ASP A 55 29.07 15.34 11.32
CA ASP A 55 29.29 14.04 11.97
C ASP A 55 30.68 14.05 12.60
N ASP A 56 30.76 13.90 13.92
CA ASP A 56 32.00 14.00 14.72
C ASP A 56 32.90 15.22 14.39
N GLY A 57 32.28 16.36 14.07
CA GLY A 57 33.00 17.61 13.75
C GLY A 57 33.46 17.72 12.28
N ASN A 58 33.24 16.70 11.45
CA ASN A 58 33.47 16.72 10.01
C ASN A 58 32.18 17.02 9.24
N LEU A 59 32.31 17.67 8.07
CA LEU A 59 31.19 17.88 7.16
C LEU A 59 31.09 16.73 6.17
N LYS A 60 29.95 16.04 6.16
CA LYS A 60 29.50 15.23 5.04
C LYS A 60 28.59 16.07 4.17
N THR A 61 28.81 16.02 2.87
CA THR A 61 28.05 16.78 1.88
C THR A 61 27.34 15.83 0.94
N TYR A 62 26.15 16.21 0.48
CA TYR A 62 25.37 15.44 -0.48
C TYR A 62 24.62 16.36 -1.42
N CYS A 63 24.49 15.95 -2.69
CA CYS A 63 23.63 16.61 -3.66
C CYS A 63 23.01 15.58 -4.63
N THR A 64 21.75 15.79 -5.00
CA THR A 64 21.03 14.93 -5.95
C THR A 64 21.44 15.10 -7.41
N CYS A 65 22.38 15.99 -7.75
CA CYS A 65 22.76 16.27 -9.14
C CYS A 65 23.77 15.25 -9.71
N ASP A 66 23.71 15.00 -11.02
CA ASP A 66 24.60 14.07 -11.74
C ASP A 66 26.09 14.40 -11.58
N GLN A 67 26.44 15.70 -11.47
CA GLN A 67 27.83 16.12 -11.30
C GLN A 67 28.41 15.67 -9.95
N PHE A 68 27.59 15.68 -8.89
CA PHE A 68 27.98 15.26 -7.56
C PHE A 68 28.20 13.75 -7.51
N GLN A 69 27.33 12.96 -8.15
CA GLN A 69 27.50 11.50 -8.22
C GLN A 69 28.83 11.07 -8.87
N LYS A 70 29.41 11.90 -9.74
CA LYS A 70 30.66 11.60 -10.46
C LYS A 70 31.91 12.11 -9.75
N PHE A 71 31.84 13.28 -9.11
CA PHE A 71 33.02 13.98 -8.61
C PHE A 71 32.95 14.35 -7.11
N ASN A 72 31.85 14.04 -6.44
CA ASN A 72 31.54 14.43 -5.05
C ASN A 72 31.60 15.94 -4.77
N VAL A 73 31.64 16.77 -5.82
CA VAL A 73 31.60 18.22 -5.75
C VAL A 73 30.76 18.76 -6.91
N CYS A 74 29.93 19.77 -6.64
CA CYS A 74 29.09 20.40 -7.67
C CYS A 74 28.83 21.88 -7.35
N LYS A 75 28.32 22.59 -8.35
CA LYS A 75 27.96 24.01 -8.24
C LYS A 75 26.80 24.27 -7.27
N HIS A 76 25.84 23.35 -7.16
CA HIS A 76 24.70 23.48 -6.24
C HIS A 76 25.14 23.36 -4.77
N LEU A 77 26.06 22.44 -4.50
CA LEU A 77 26.65 22.28 -3.17
C LEU A 77 27.45 23.52 -2.76
N TRP A 78 28.26 24.07 -3.67
CA TRP A 78 28.99 25.32 -3.42
C TRP A 78 28.04 26.49 -3.14
N ALA A 79 26.97 26.62 -3.92
CA ALA A 79 25.93 27.64 -3.69
C ALA A 79 25.26 27.47 -2.32
N SER A 80 25.05 26.23 -1.87
CA SER A 80 24.48 25.96 -0.54
C SER A 80 25.45 26.32 0.60
N ILE A 81 26.75 26.04 0.43
CA ILE A 81 27.79 26.42 1.40
C ILE A 81 27.87 27.94 1.55
N LEU A 82 27.85 28.67 0.44
CA LEU A 82 27.85 30.13 0.45
C LEU A 82 26.57 30.69 1.11
N ALA A 83 25.41 30.06 0.92
CA ALA A 83 24.15 30.52 1.49
C ALA A 83 24.13 30.36 3.02
N VAL A 84 24.79 29.31 3.53
CA VAL A 84 24.97 29.09 4.97
C VAL A 84 25.90 30.13 5.59
N ASP A 85 26.97 30.49 4.87
CA ASP A 85 27.90 31.55 5.32
C ASP A 85 27.23 32.93 5.30
N ASP A 86 26.49 33.26 4.23
CA ASP A 86 25.79 34.54 4.06
C ASP A 86 24.69 34.74 5.11
N ALA A 87 23.92 33.69 5.39
CA ALA A 87 22.86 33.73 6.39
C ALA A 87 23.37 33.54 7.84
N GLY A 88 24.68 33.36 8.04
CA GLY A 88 25.30 33.37 9.37
C GLY A 88 24.89 32.20 10.29
N TYR A 89 24.47 31.07 9.74
CA TYR A 89 23.94 29.93 10.51
C TYR A 89 25.00 29.08 11.22
N LEU A 90 26.18 29.61 11.55
CA LEU A 90 27.25 28.89 12.25
C LEU A 90 27.43 29.43 13.67
N ALA A 91 27.34 28.56 14.68
CA ALA A 91 27.40 28.96 16.10
C ALA A 91 28.79 29.42 16.58
N GLY A 92 29.81 29.44 15.70
CA GLY A 92 31.17 29.83 16.05
C GLY A 92 32.13 29.87 14.85
N ALA A 93 33.42 30.08 15.13
CA ALA A 93 34.45 30.10 14.10
C ALA A 93 34.81 28.69 13.61
N VAL A 94 34.82 28.50 12.29
CA VAL A 94 35.18 27.23 11.64
C VAL A 94 36.68 26.96 11.77
N LYS A 95 37.08 25.72 12.08
CA LYS A 95 38.49 25.26 12.11
C LYS A 95 38.66 23.98 11.27
N PRO A 96 39.85 23.73 10.69
CA PRO A 96 40.16 22.45 10.06
C PRO A 96 39.91 21.27 11.03
N GLY A 97 38.99 20.37 10.66
CA GLY A 97 38.60 19.22 11.49
C GLY A 97 37.57 19.51 12.59
N TYR A 98 37.03 20.73 12.69
CA TYR A 98 35.94 21.05 13.61
C TYR A 98 35.02 22.13 13.04
N ILE A 99 33.81 21.72 12.71
CA ILE A 99 32.73 22.63 12.29
C ILE A 99 31.78 22.82 13.50
N PRO A 100 31.49 24.07 13.91
CA PRO A 100 30.55 24.34 14.99
C PRO A 100 29.11 23.97 14.59
N PRO A 101 28.22 23.72 15.56
CA PRO A 101 26.82 23.40 15.26
C PRO A 101 26.14 24.58 14.54
N PHE A 102 25.11 24.27 13.77
CA PHE A 102 24.37 25.31 13.06
C PHE A 102 23.40 26.04 14.00
N ILE A 103 23.27 27.36 13.83
CA ILE A 103 22.35 28.19 14.62
C ILE A 103 20.93 27.92 14.15
N ILE A 104 20.07 27.54 15.08
CA ILE A 104 18.62 27.51 14.86
C ILE A 104 18.10 28.88 15.30
N GLU A 105 17.54 29.66 14.37
CA GLU A 105 16.68 30.79 14.74
C GLU A 105 15.40 30.23 15.35
N ASN A 106 15.49 29.83 16.63
CA ASN A 106 14.31 29.63 17.44
C ASN A 106 13.79 31.03 17.77
N ALA A 107 12.79 31.52 17.03
CA ALA A 107 11.90 32.52 17.58
C ALA A 107 11.33 31.91 18.88
N PRO A 108 11.68 32.45 20.06
CA PRO A 108 11.16 31.91 21.31
C PRO A 108 9.64 32.04 21.28
N LEU A 109 8.96 30.98 21.70
CA LEU A 109 7.54 31.03 22.00
C LEU A 109 7.36 32.02 23.16
N SER A 110 6.96 33.26 22.84
CA SER A 110 6.30 34.12 23.81
C SER A 110 4.95 33.48 24.13
N PHE A 111 4.87 32.77 25.25
CA PHE A 111 3.63 32.70 26.01
C PHE A 111 3.45 34.07 26.66
N ASP A 112 3.01 35.06 25.88
CA ASP A 112 2.26 36.17 26.45
C ASP A 112 0.80 35.71 26.48
N GLU A 113 0.30 35.50 27.70
CA GLU A 113 -1.12 35.45 28.00
C GLU A 113 -1.74 36.77 27.53
N GLU A 114 -2.44 36.78 26.39
CA GLU A 114 -3.46 37.80 26.06
C GLU A 114 -4.23 37.38 24.80
N LEU A 115 -5.38 36.71 25.01
CA LEU A 115 -6.55 36.47 24.14
C LEU A 115 -7.42 35.48 24.94
N ASP A 116 -8.61 35.72 25.46
CA ASP A 116 -9.65 36.73 25.26
C ASP A 116 -10.50 36.73 26.55
N ASP A 117 -10.62 37.85 27.25
CA ASP A 117 -11.71 38.03 28.23
C ASP A 117 -12.90 38.64 27.47
N PHE A 118 -13.82 37.74 27.11
CA PHE A 118 -15.13 38.04 26.54
C PHE A 118 -15.93 38.87 27.54
N GLU A 119 -16.28 40.10 27.15
CA GLU A 119 -17.07 41.06 27.92
C GLU A 119 -18.52 40.54 28.12
N PHE A 120 -18.86 40.10 29.34
CA PHE A 120 -20.24 39.91 29.77
C PHE A 120 -20.52 40.80 30.99
N SER A 121 -21.55 41.63 30.85
CA SER A 121 -21.81 42.83 31.65
C SER A 121 -22.56 42.60 32.96
N MET A 122 -22.35 43.56 33.89
CA MET A 122 -23.22 44.07 34.98
C MET A 122 -22.94 43.54 36.40
N PRO A 123 -23.29 44.30 37.47
CA PRO A 123 -22.94 45.71 37.76
C PRO A 123 -22.60 45.96 39.25
N ASP A 124 -22.20 47.21 39.53
CA ASP A 124 -22.37 48.01 40.76
C ASP A 124 -21.54 47.75 42.04
N ASP A 125 -20.80 48.81 42.39
CA ASP A 125 -20.64 49.39 43.73
C ASP A 125 -20.33 48.47 44.92
N PHE A 126 -19.04 48.38 45.31
CA PHE A 126 -18.67 48.42 46.73
C PHE A 126 -17.21 48.84 46.99
N GLU A 127 -17.01 49.46 48.15
CA GLU A 127 -16.00 50.47 48.46
C GLU A 127 -14.58 49.99 48.85
N MET A 128 -13.61 50.81 48.46
CA MET A 128 -12.40 51.25 49.18
C MET A 128 -12.02 50.63 50.56
N ARG A 129 -10.80 50.09 50.63
CA ARG A 129 -9.76 50.30 51.68
C ARG A 129 -8.51 49.53 51.23
N GLY A 130 -7.30 50.08 51.09
CA GLY A 130 -6.61 51.07 51.89
C GLY A 130 -5.32 50.41 52.43
N GLY A 131 -4.17 50.64 51.80
CA GLY A 131 -2.89 50.08 52.25
C GLY A 131 -1.68 50.67 51.51
N ARG A 132 -1.10 51.72 52.08
CA ARG A 132 0.08 52.46 51.60
C ARG A 132 1.39 51.72 51.92
N SER A 133 2.46 52.16 51.22
CA SER A 133 3.90 52.19 51.60
C SER A 133 4.76 51.27 50.73
N ARG A 134 5.90 51.65 50.12
CA ARG A 134 6.74 52.85 50.23
C ARG A 134 7.64 52.92 48.98
N LYS A 135 7.78 54.10 48.38
CA LYS A 135 8.89 54.44 47.46
C LYS A 135 10.13 54.78 48.28
N THR A 136 11.28 54.22 47.91
CA THR A 136 12.60 54.80 48.18
C THR A 136 13.38 54.90 46.88
N LYS A 137 13.60 56.14 46.43
CA LYS A 137 14.60 56.52 45.42
C LYS A 137 15.95 56.69 46.12
N SER A 138 17.03 56.18 45.53
CA SER A 138 18.18 56.97 45.04
C SER A 138 19.44 56.10 44.93
N GLY A 139 20.11 56.14 43.78
CA GLY A 139 21.42 55.53 43.59
C GLY A 139 21.84 55.52 42.13
N SER A 140 22.29 56.67 41.64
CA SER A 140 22.88 56.88 40.31
C SER A 140 24.15 56.04 40.11
N GLY A 141 24.21 55.26 39.03
CA GLY A 141 25.40 54.57 38.53
C GLY A 141 25.24 54.26 37.05
N ASN A 142 26.10 54.85 36.23
CA ASN A 142 26.00 54.91 34.78
C ASN A 142 26.43 53.60 34.09
N SER A 143 25.70 53.27 33.02
CA SER A 143 26.13 52.58 31.78
C SER A 143 26.62 51.11 31.80
N GLN A 144 25.82 50.32 31.07
CA GLN A 144 26.16 49.17 30.21
C GLN A 144 26.44 47.82 30.88
N SER A 145 25.37 47.20 31.40
CA SER A 145 25.26 45.74 31.35
C SER A 145 24.88 45.32 29.93
N THR A 146 25.77 44.63 29.22
CA THR A 146 25.39 43.78 28.11
C THR A 146 24.39 42.75 28.64
N ALA A 147 23.13 42.85 28.22
CA ALA A 147 22.14 41.84 28.49
C ALA A 147 22.54 40.58 27.72
N VAL A 148 23.33 39.72 28.37
CA VAL A 148 23.44 38.33 27.97
C VAL A 148 22.08 37.72 28.26
N SER A 149 21.25 37.58 27.23
CA SER A 149 20.03 36.76 27.29
C SER A 149 20.48 35.36 27.65
N SER A 150 20.40 35.02 28.94
CA SER A 150 20.58 33.66 29.40
C SER A 150 19.38 32.88 28.89
N LYS A 151 19.54 32.16 27.77
CA LYS A 151 18.60 31.11 27.39
C LYS A 151 18.41 30.23 28.64
N PRO A 152 17.18 30.10 29.19
CA PRO A 152 16.97 29.23 30.33
C PRO A 152 17.42 27.83 29.92
N ARG A 153 18.33 27.23 30.71
CA ARG A 153 18.75 25.85 30.51
C ARG A 153 17.51 25.01 30.75
N LEU A 154 16.91 24.52 29.67
CA LEU A 154 15.77 23.62 29.71
C LEU A 154 16.14 22.44 30.62
N ARG A 155 15.23 22.08 31.51
CA ARG A 155 15.39 20.90 32.37
C ARG A 155 15.37 19.65 31.50
N ASP A 156 15.95 18.55 31.96
CA ASP A 156 16.06 17.31 31.15
C ASP A 156 14.71 16.81 30.58
N TRP A 157 13.60 17.03 31.30
CA TRP A 157 12.26 16.69 30.79
C TRP A 157 11.73 17.69 29.75
N GLU A 158 12.09 18.97 29.84
CA GLU A 158 11.76 20.00 28.85
C GLU A 158 12.55 19.78 27.56
N THR A 159 13.82 19.39 27.66
CA THR A 159 14.64 18.98 26.51
C THR A 159 14.03 17.78 25.79
N ARG A 160 13.57 16.76 26.53
CA ARG A 160 12.87 15.60 25.94
C ARG A 160 11.54 15.98 25.27
N LEU A 161 10.79 16.94 25.82
CA LEU A 161 9.58 17.44 25.17
C LEU A 161 9.87 18.25 23.90
N VAL A 162 10.98 19.01 23.89
CA VAL A 162 11.44 19.70 22.68
C VAL A 162 11.93 18.71 21.63
N GLU A 163 12.64 17.66 22.03
CA GLU A 163 13.02 16.54 21.15
C GLU A 163 11.79 15.85 20.57
N LEU A 164 10.80 15.50 21.40
CA LEU A 164 9.51 14.94 20.95
C LEU A 164 8.76 15.91 20.03
N LYS A 165 8.73 17.21 20.33
CA LYS A 165 8.11 18.23 19.45
C LYS A 165 8.83 18.29 18.10
N ASN A 166 10.15 18.20 18.10
CA ASN A 166 10.96 18.16 16.90
C ASN A 166 10.70 16.85 16.12
N GLU A 167 10.49 15.71 16.79
CA GLU A 167 10.06 14.44 16.19
C GLU A 167 8.64 14.49 15.61
N PHE A 168 7.69 15.12 16.29
CA PHE A 168 6.36 15.40 15.73
C PHE A 168 6.44 16.34 14.53
N SER A 169 7.43 17.23 14.48
CA SER A 169 7.72 18.11 13.33
C SER A 169 8.58 17.43 12.25
N LEU A 170 9.15 16.25 12.54
CA LEU A 170 9.83 15.36 11.60
C LEU A 170 8.86 14.36 10.97
N THR A 171 7.79 14.01 11.69
CA THR A 171 6.66 13.26 11.17
C THR A 171 5.90 14.20 10.23
N PRO A 172 5.74 13.87 8.94
CA PRO A 172 4.91 14.67 8.04
C PRO A 172 3.46 14.50 8.47
N VAL A 173 3.04 15.23 9.50
CA VAL A 173 1.62 15.44 9.78
C VAL A 173 1.11 16.28 8.63
N LEU A 174 0.57 15.61 7.61
CA LEU A 174 -0.31 16.15 6.57
C LEU A 174 -0.08 17.65 6.33
N SER A 175 1.10 18.00 5.82
CA SER A 175 1.33 19.34 5.31
C SER A 175 0.22 19.57 4.30
N LYS A 176 -0.69 20.51 4.59
CA LYS A 176 -1.81 20.97 3.75
C LYS A 176 -1.28 21.51 2.42
N THR A 177 -0.70 20.63 1.63
CA THR A 177 -0.14 20.91 0.32
C THR A 177 -1.34 20.82 -0.60
N THR A 178 -2.01 21.96 -0.80
CA THR A 178 -2.99 22.20 -1.88
C THR A 178 -3.67 20.91 -2.35
N GLN A 179 -4.58 20.38 -1.52
CA GLN A 179 -5.27 19.12 -1.72
C GLN A 179 -6.07 19.19 -3.02
N GLN A 180 -5.45 18.78 -4.12
CA GLN A 180 -6.17 18.52 -5.35
C GLN A 180 -6.90 17.22 -5.13
N GLU A 181 -8.22 17.32 -4.98
CA GLU A 181 -9.15 16.21 -4.89
C GLU A 181 -8.72 15.12 -5.88
N ARG A 182 -8.38 13.95 -5.32
CA ARG A 182 -7.78 12.84 -6.04
C ARG A 182 -8.68 11.63 -5.88
N GLU A 183 -9.03 11.04 -7.01
CA GLU A 183 -9.78 9.78 -7.04
C GLU A 183 -8.86 8.64 -7.47
N ILE A 184 -9.01 7.50 -6.82
CA ILE A 184 -8.28 6.26 -7.08
C ILE A 184 -9.27 5.25 -7.65
N PHE A 185 -8.86 4.58 -8.71
CA PHE A 185 -9.64 3.56 -9.40
C PHE A 185 -8.95 2.21 -9.31
N TYR A 186 -9.75 1.15 -9.18
CA TYR A 186 -9.33 -0.24 -9.15
C TYR A 186 -9.81 -0.91 -10.44
N GLU A 187 -8.87 -1.25 -11.31
CA GLU A 187 -9.15 -1.71 -12.68
C GLU A 187 -8.81 -3.19 -12.81
N ILE A 188 -9.81 -4.02 -13.04
CA ILE A 188 -9.66 -5.46 -13.21
C ILE A 188 -9.26 -5.74 -14.66
N ASP A 189 -8.12 -6.42 -14.81
CA ASP A 189 -7.58 -6.83 -16.10
C ASP A 189 -8.06 -8.24 -16.43
N ILE A 190 -9.05 -8.37 -17.32
CA ILE A 190 -9.69 -9.66 -17.64
C ILE A 190 -8.69 -10.60 -18.31
N GLU A 191 -7.96 -10.10 -19.31
CA GLU A 191 -7.05 -10.92 -20.13
C GLU A 191 -5.91 -11.50 -19.28
N GLU A 192 -5.23 -10.66 -18.50
CA GLU A 192 -4.15 -11.11 -17.61
C GLU A 192 -4.69 -12.02 -16.48
N SER A 193 -5.91 -11.77 -15.98
CA SER A 193 -6.51 -12.61 -14.95
C SER A 193 -6.83 -14.02 -15.46
N LEU A 194 -7.28 -14.14 -16.71
CA LEU A 194 -7.51 -15.44 -17.36
C LEU A 194 -6.22 -16.20 -17.61
N GLU A 195 -5.17 -15.52 -18.09
CA GLU A 195 -3.88 -16.15 -18.37
C GLU A 195 -3.20 -16.71 -17.11
N LEU A 196 -3.25 -15.94 -16.02
CA LEU A 196 -2.62 -16.32 -14.75
C LEU A 196 -3.51 -17.21 -13.86
N GLY A 197 -4.81 -17.27 -14.13
CA GLY A 197 -5.79 -17.95 -13.27
C GLY A 197 -5.95 -17.30 -11.90
N GLN A 198 -5.59 -16.02 -11.74
CA GLN A 198 -5.68 -15.25 -10.51
C GLN A 198 -6.16 -13.84 -10.82
N LEU A 199 -6.85 -13.19 -9.88
CA LEU A 199 -7.35 -11.83 -10.10
C LEU A 199 -6.19 -10.84 -10.20
N VAL A 200 -6.16 -10.07 -11.29
CA VAL A 200 -5.21 -8.98 -11.49
C VAL A 200 -5.92 -7.64 -11.44
N VAL A 201 -5.48 -6.80 -10.51
CA VAL A 201 -6.02 -5.44 -10.31
C VAL A 201 -4.92 -4.40 -10.53
N GLN A 202 -5.23 -3.41 -11.33
CA GLN A 202 -4.42 -2.22 -11.55
C GLN A 202 -4.99 -1.04 -10.76
N THR A 203 -4.13 -0.29 -10.06
CA THR A 203 -4.51 0.96 -9.41
C THR A 203 -4.19 2.14 -10.31
N SER A 204 -5.18 3.00 -10.54
CA SER A 204 -5.07 4.21 -11.33
C SER A 204 -5.57 5.43 -10.54
N GLN A 205 -5.16 6.64 -10.93
CA GLN A 205 -5.57 7.88 -10.28
C GLN A 205 -5.93 8.97 -11.29
N ARG A 206 -6.82 9.88 -10.90
CA ARG A 206 -6.99 11.19 -11.55
C ARG A 206 -7.03 12.29 -10.50
N GLN A 207 -6.47 13.44 -10.84
CA GLN A 207 -6.43 14.62 -9.97
C GLN A 207 -7.23 15.75 -10.61
N ARG A 208 -7.93 16.50 -9.77
CA ARG A 208 -8.66 17.68 -10.19
C ARG A 208 -7.68 18.83 -10.49
N ARG A 209 -7.76 19.38 -11.70
CA ARG A 209 -6.95 20.54 -12.10
C ARG A 209 -7.47 21.80 -11.42
N ALA A 210 -6.64 22.85 -11.39
CA ALA A 210 -7.01 24.17 -10.84
C ALA A 210 -8.26 24.79 -11.51
N ASN A 211 -8.63 24.34 -12.71
CA ASN A 211 -9.85 24.75 -13.42
C ASN A 211 -11.11 23.94 -13.02
N GLY A 212 -11.02 23.07 -12.01
CA GLY A 212 -12.13 22.24 -11.54
C GLY A 212 -12.45 21.02 -12.40
N GLN A 213 -11.77 20.82 -13.55
CA GLN A 213 -11.94 19.66 -14.42
C GLN A 213 -11.02 18.50 -13.99
N TRP A 214 -11.48 17.27 -14.22
CA TRP A 214 -10.69 16.07 -13.97
C TRP A 214 -9.53 15.94 -14.97
N GLY A 215 -8.34 15.62 -14.47
CA GLY A 215 -7.21 15.22 -15.29
C GLY A 215 -7.41 13.84 -15.95
N LYS A 216 -6.54 13.50 -16.90
CA LYS A 216 -6.50 12.15 -17.49
C LYS A 216 -6.14 11.13 -16.41
N LEU A 217 -6.74 9.95 -16.51
CA LEU A 217 -6.41 8.81 -15.69
C LEU A 217 -4.96 8.36 -15.93
N LYS A 218 -4.20 8.12 -14.87
CA LYS A 218 -2.81 7.64 -14.91
C LYS A 218 -2.59 6.52 -13.91
N PRO A 219 -1.69 5.56 -14.18
CA PRO A 219 -1.33 4.53 -13.21
C PRO A 219 -0.84 5.13 -11.89
N LEU A 220 -1.35 4.61 -10.78
CA LEU A 220 -0.97 4.99 -9.43
C LEU A 220 0.23 4.17 -8.99
N LYS A 221 1.42 4.76 -9.11
CA LYS A 221 2.68 4.18 -8.66
C LYS A 221 2.91 4.51 -7.18
N LEU A 222 2.61 3.57 -6.28
CA LEU A 222 2.80 3.77 -4.84
C LEU A 222 4.12 3.17 -4.35
N LYS A 223 4.80 3.92 -3.49
CA LYS A 223 5.94 3.42 -2.69
C LYS A 223 5.44 3.08 -1.29
N ALA A 224 6.00 2.03 -0.69
CA ALA A 224 5.56 1.50 0.61
C ALA A 224 5.50 2.54 1.75
N GLY A 225 6.29 3.63 1.69
CA GLY A 225 6.31 4.70 2.69
C GLY A 225 5.32 5.86 2.44
N GLN A 226 4.61 5.91 1.31
CA GLN A 226 3.79 7.06 0.90
C GLN A 226 2.28 6.84 1.06
N LEU A 227 1.85 5.78 1.74
CA LEU A 227 0.42 5.52 1.99
C LEU A 227 -0.25 6.65 2.80
N GLN A 228 0.50 7.36 3.63
CA GLN A 228 -0.01 8.51 4.40
C GLN A 228 -0.44 9.70 3.51
N GLU A 229 0.03 9.77 2.25
CA GLU A 229 -0.37 10.79 1.28
C GLU A 229 -1.78 10.53 0.69
N VAL A 230 -2.35 9.35 0.93
CA VAL A 230 -3.70 9.00 0.46
C VAL A 230 -4.73 9.55 1.46
N GLU A 231 -5.60 10.43 0.98
CA GLU A 231 -6.57 11.16 1.81
C GLU A 231 -7.71 10.27 2.32
N HIS A 232 -8.31 9.47 1.42
CA HIS A 232 -9.43 8.60 1.76
C HIS A 232 -8.97 7.42 2.61
N GLU A 233 -9.62 7.19 3.75
CA GLU A 233 -9.25 6.14 4.70
C GLU A 233 -9.40 4.74 4.09
N ASP A 234 -10.51 4.48 3.40
CA ASP A 234 -10.74 3.21 2.73
C ASP A 234 -9.68 2.91 1.66
N ASP A 235 -9.34 3.89 0.81
CA ASP A 235 -8.29 3.71 -0.20
C ASP A 235 -6.94 3.44 0.46
N ARG A 236 -6.60 4.15 1.54
CA ARG A 236 -5.35 3.92 2.28
C ARG A 236 -5.30 2.48 2.80
N ARG A 237 -6.42 1.98 3.32
CA ARG A 237 -6.54 0.62 3.85
C ARG A 237 -6.43 -0.43 2.73
N ILE A 238 -7.15 -0.25 1.63
CA ILE A 238 -7.09 -1.15 0.46
C ILE A 238 -5.67 -1.21 -0.10
N LEU A 239 -5.04 -0.05 -0.32
CA LEU A 239 -3.69 0.03 -0.84
C LEU A 239 -2.67 -0.58 0.12
N ALA A 240 -2.87 -0.47 1.43
CA ALA A 240 -2.03 -1.15 2.42
C ALA A 240 -2.13 -2.69 2.28
N TYR A 241 -3.33 -3.24 2.11
CA TYR A 241 -3.52 -4.68 1.84
C TYR A 241 -2.85 -5.10 0.53
N LEU A 242 -3.02 -4.33 -0.54
CA LEU A 242 -2.40 -4.60 -1.86
C LEU A 242 -0.87 -4.52 -1.83
N SER A 243 -0.31 -3.57 -1.08
CA SER A 243 1.14 -3.46 -0.90
C SER A 243 1.72 -4.57 -0.01
N GLY A 244 0.86 -5.29 0.72
CA GLY A 244 1.24 -6.31 1.68
C GLY A 244 1.99 -5.77 2.90
N GLY A 245 2.28 -6.66 3.85
CA GLY A 245 3.23 -6.35 4.92
C GLY A 245 4.63 -6.26 4.34
N THR A 246 5.33 -5.12 4.52
CA THR A 246 6.77 -5.06 4.24
C THR A 246 7.45 -5.98 5.26
N PRO A 247 8.09 -7.09 4.84
CA PRO A 247 8.72 -8.00 5.78
C PRO A 247 9.76 -7.23 6.60
N GLU A 248 9.71 -7.36 7.93
CA GLU A 248 10.72 -6.77 8.80
C GLU A 248 12.06 -7.47 8.51
N ARG A 249 12.90 -6.81 7.71
CA ARG A 249 14.20 -7.37 7.30
C ARG A 249 15.33 -6.51 7.84
N THR A 250 16.13 -7.12 8.70
CA THR A 250 17.35 -6.58 9.32
C THR A 250 18.50 -6.34 8.34
N ASN A 251 18.30 -6.52 7.03
CA ASN A 251 19.35 -6.49 6.01
C ASN A 251 19.17 -5.37 4.97
N TRP A 252 19.96 -4.32 5.14
CA TRP A 252 20.00 -3.06 4.37
C TRP A 252 20.05 -3.20 2.84
N ARG A 253 20.59 -4.30 2.29
CA ARG A 253 20.73 -4.48 0.83
C ARG A 253 19.45 -4.89 0.11
N ALA A 254 18.52 -5.57 0.78
CA ALA A 254 17.21 -5.91 0.17
C ALA A 254 16.29 -4.68 0.11
N GLN A 255 16.43 -3.77 1.08
CA GLN A 255 15.69 -2.51 1.15
C GLN A 255 15.87 -1.63 -0.09
N GLN A 256 17.05 -1.61 -0.72
CA GLN A 256 17.33 -0.69 -1.84
C GLN A 256 16.61 -1.08 -3.14
N THR A 257 16.37 -2.37 -3.38
CA THR A 257 15.74 -2.85 -4.61
C THR A 257 14.22 -2.77 -4.53
N GLU A 258 13.63 -3.06 -3.37
CA GLU A 258 12.16 -3.02 -3.16
C GLU A 258 11.62 -1.60 -2.93
N THR A 259 12.39 -0.71 -2.29
CA THR A 259 11.98 0.71 -2.08
C THR A 259 11.81 1.48 -3.40
N GLN A 260 12.36 0.94 -4.51
CA GLN A 260 12.30 1.59 -5.82
C GLN A 260 11.17 1.08 -6.74
N VAL A 261 10.58 -0.09 -6.49
CA VAL A 261 9.53 -0.63 -7.37
C VAL A 261 8.19 -0.09 -6.91
N ALA A 262 7.80 1.04 -7.50
CA ALA A 262 6.45 1.55 -7.33
C ALA A 262 5.46 0.63 -8.08
N ALA A 263 4.86 -0.29 -7.33
CA ALA A 263 3.85 -1.20 -7.84
C ALA A 263 2.55 -0.44 -8.12
N PHE A 264 1.87 -0.86 -9.17
CA PHE A 264 0.54 -0.34 -9.56
C PHE A 264 -0.35 -1.44 -10.16
N ARG A 265 0.18 -2.67 -10.29
CA ARG A 265 -0.52 -3.89 -10.73
C ARG A 265 -0.28 -4.96 -9.68
N TYR A 266 -1.34 -5.62 -9.26
CA TYR A 266 -1.35 -6.54 -8.13
C TYR A 266 -2.02 -7.85 -8.56
N ARG A 267 -1.36 -8.96 -8.25
CA ARG A 267 -1.95 -10.31 -8.32
C ARG A 267 -2.48 -10.64 -6.94
N ILE A 268 -3.75 -11.00 -6.88
CA ILE A 268 -4.48 -11.07 -5.61
C ILE A 268 -4.91 -12.53 -5.38
N PRO A 269 -4.37 -13.19 -4.33
CA PRO A 269 -4.86 -14.50 -3.90
C PRO A 269 -6.34 -14.45 -3.51
N TYR A 270 -7.04 -15.58 -3.60
CA TYR A 270 -8.48 -15.64 -3.36
C TYR A 270 -8.86 -15.17 -1.95
N GLU A 271 -8.15 -15.63 -0.92
CA GLU A 271 -8.42 -15.28 0.48
C GLU A 271 -8.28 -13.77 0.72
N LEU A 272 -7.40 -13.12 -0.05
CA LEU A 272 -7.27 -11.67 -0.01
C LEU A 272 -8.40 -10.99 -0.80
N CYS A 273 -8.86 -11.59 -1.90
CA CYS A 273 -10.00 -11.09 -2.68
C CYS A 273 -11.27 -10.98 -1.83
N GLU A 274 -11.62 -12.01 -1.05
CA GLU A 274 -12.79 -12.00 -0.15
C GLU A 274 -12.76 -10.83 0.84
N LEU A 275 -11.56 -10.44 1.28
CA LEU A 275 -11.39 -9.32 2.21
C LEU A 275 -11.44 -7.96 1.51
N ILE A 276 -10.74 -7.79 0.38
CA ILE A 276 -10.53 -6.47 -0.22
C ILE A 276 -11.59 -6.09 -1.24
N LEU A 277 -12.22 -7.04 -1.94
CA LEU A 277 -13.21 -6.73 -2.96
C LEU A 277 -14.46 -6.05 -2.39
N PRO A 278 -15.00 -6.45 -1.22
CA PRO A 278 -16.08 -5.69 -0.57
C PRO A 278 -15.66 -4.24 -0.26
N LEU A 279 -14.43 -4.04 0.23
CA LEU A 279 -13.88 -2.72 0.53
C LEU A 279 -13.70 -1.88 -0.73
N MET A 280 -13.13 -2.46 -1.79
CA MET A 280 -12.94 -1.83 -3.09
C MET A 280 -14.27 -1.43 -3.70
N CYS A 281 -15.24 -2.34 -3.77
CA CYS A 281 -16.57 -2.05 -4.29
C CYS A 281 -17.29 -0.98 -3.46
N GLY A 282 -17.06 -0.92 -2.15
CA GLY A 282 -17.55 0.13 -1.26
C GLY A 282 -17.07 1.54 -1.63
N THR A 283 -15.91 1.67 -2.28
CA THR A 283 -15.42 2.97 -2.81
C THR A 283 -16.20 3.46 -4.04
N GLY A 284 -16.91 2.56 -4.74
CA GLY A 284 -17.58 2.87 -5.99
C GLY A 284 -16.65 3.11 -7.19
N HIS A 285 -15.35 2.80 -7.06
CA HIS A 285 -14.34 3.06 -8.10
C HIS A 285 -13.75 1.80 -8.76
N VAL A 286 -14.41 0.65 -8.61
CA VAL A 286 -13.99 -0.62 -9.23
C VAL A 286 -14.55 -0.73 -10.65
N ARG A 287 -13.72 -1.09 -11.63
CA ARG A 287 -14.14 -1.25 -13.03
C ARG A 287 -13.26 -2.25 -13.78
N TYR A 288 -13.64 -2.55 -15.03
CA TYR A 288 -12.79 -3.28 -15.97
C TYR A 288 -11.79 -2.34 -16.65
N LEU A 289 -10.57 -2.82 -16.90
CA LEU A 289 -9.49 -2.06 -17.54
C LEU A 289 -9.86 -1.56 -18.96
N GLU A 290 -10.69 -2.32 -19.68
CA GLU A 290 -11.14 -1.99 -21.04
C GLU A 290 -12.19 -0.86 -21.09
N ARG A 291 -12.85 -0.54 -19.97
CA ARG A 291 -13.91 0.48 -19.93
C ARG A 291 -13.32 1.89 -20.03
N GLN A 292 -14.02 2.77 -20.74
CA GLN A 292 -13.61 4.17 -20.81
C GLN A 292 -13.81 4.88 -19.47
N PRO A 293 -13.03 5.92 -19.15
CA PRO A 293 -13.09 6.61 -17.86
C PRO A 293 -14.43 7.29 -17.54
N ASP A 294 -15.26 7.50 -18.56
CA ASP A 294 -16.57 8.15 -18.48
C ASP A 294 -17.72 7.12 -18.33
N ASP A 295 -17.44 5.81 -18.36
CA ASP A 295 -18.42 4.79 -17.97
C ASP A 295 -18.66 4.89 -16.46
N VAL A 296 -19.91 5.15 -16.09
CA VAL A 296 -20.36 5.37 -14.71
C VAL A 296 -20.56 4.05 -13.96
N ASP A 297 -20.53 2.92 -14.66
CA ASP A 297 -20.87 1.62 -14.11
C ASP A 297 -19.68 1.00 -13.36
N SER A 298 -19.65 1.24 -12.05
CA SER A 298 -18.76 0.57 -11.12
C SER A 298 -19.26 -0.82 -10.73
N LEU A 299 -18.31 -1.73 -10.50
CA LEU A 299 -18.60 -3.09 -10.05
C LEU A 299 -19.02 -3.09 -8.58
N LYS A 300 -20.08 -3.83 -8.29
CA LYS A 300 -20.63 -4.03 -6.94
C LYS A 300 -20.28 -5.41 -6.42
N TRP A 301 -19.97 -5.48 -5.13
CA TRP A 301 -19.80 -6.76 -4.44
C TRP A 301 -21.18 -7.29 -4.04
N ASP A 302 -21.45 -8.54 -4.43
CA ASP A 302 -22.65 -9.30 -4.07
C ASP A 302 -22.18 -10.58 -3.35
N GLY A 303 -22.04 -10.50 -2.02
CA GLY A 303 -21.52 -11.59 -1.19
C GLY A 303 -22.58 -12.30 -0.35
N GLU A 304 -23.85 -11.94 -0.47
CA GLU A 304 -24.93 -12.59 0.31
C GLU A 304 -25.20 -14.00 -0.22
N ASN A 305 -25.10 -14.19 -1.54
CA ASN A 305 -25.41 -15.45 -2.20
C ASN A 305 -24.28 -15.88 -3.14
N THR A 306 -23.70 -17.04 -2.87
CA THR A 306 -22.65 -17.66 -3.67
C THR A 306 -23.24 -18.41 -4.87
N TRP A 307 -22.59 -18.33 -6.03
CA TRP A 307 -22.90 -19.22 -7.15
C TRP A 307 -22.35 -20.62 -6.84
N GLU A 308 -23.10 -21.66 -7.16
CA GLU A 308 -22.61 -23.04 -7.15
C GLU A 308 -22.36 -23.51 -8.58
N PHE A 309 -21.21 -24.11 -8.84
CA PHE A 309 -20.97 -24.76 -10.12
C PHE A 309 -21.72 -26.10 -10.20
N CYS A 310 -22.55 -26.24 -11.23
CA CYS A 310 -23.31 -27.44 -11.52
C CYS A 310 -22.95 -27.97 -12.92
N MET A 311 -22.78 -29.28 -13.04
CA MET A 311 -22.67 -29.97 -14.33
C MET A 311 -23.98 -30.70 -14.63
N GLY A 312 -24.53 -30.45 -15.80
CA GLY A 312 -25.75 -31.10 -16.27
C GLY A 312 -25.47 -32.00 -17.48
N VAL A 313 -26.17 -33.13 -17.54
CA VAL A 313 -26.22 -33.99 -18.72
C VAL A 313 -27.58 -33.82 -19.39
N GLU A 314 -27.60 -33.36 -20.63
CA GLU A 314 -28.85 -33.13 -21.37
C GLU A 314 -28.84 -33.81 -22.73
N ARG A 315 -30.01 -34.29 -23.17
CA ARG A 315 -30.18 -34.85 -24.50
C ARG A 315 -30.44 -33.74 -25.52
N ASP A 316 -29.59 -33.64 -26.54
CA ASP A 316 -29.78 -32.71 -27.64
C ASP A 316 -30.97 -33.16 -28.52
N ARG A 317 -31.99 -32.31 -28.58
CA ARG A 317 -33.21 -32.54 -29.36
C ARG A 317 -32.96 -32.65 -30.87
N LYS A 318 -31.81 -32.19 -31.39
CA LYS A 318 -31.51 -32.18 -32.83
C LYS A 318 -30.75 -33.41 -33.31
N SER A 319 -29.81 -33.92 -32.53
CA SER A 319 -28.90 -35.00 -32.92
C SER A 319 -29.20 -36.33 -32.22
N SER A 320 -30.12 -36.36 -31.24
CA SER A 320 -30.33 -37.49 -30.31
C SER A 320 -29.13 -37.81 -29.41
N ASN A 321 -28.02 -37.08 -29.54
CA ASN A 321 -26.82 -37.23 -28.73
C ASN A 321 -26.98 -36.57 -27.36
N TRP A 322 -26.20 -37.04 -26.40
CA TRP A 322 -26.09 -36.48 -25.06
C TRP A 322 -25.00 -35.42 -25.00
N LYS A 323 -25.22 -34.36 -24.23
CA LYS A 323 -24.28 -33.25 -24.04
C LYS A 323 -24.04 -32.99 -22.57
N LEU A 324 -22.77 -32.96 -22.21
CA LEU A 324 -22.35 -32.41 -20.93
C LEU A 324 -22.26 -30.89 -21.06
N HIS A 325 -22.93 -30.19 -20.15
CA HIS A 325 -22.86 -28.73 -20.06
C HIS A 325 -22.63 -28.32 -18.60
N GLY A 326 -22.08 -27.12 -18.39
CA GLY A 326 -21.93 -26.56 -17.06
C GLY A 326 -22.63 -25.22 -16.97
N HIS A 327 -23.25 -24.99 -15.82
CA HIS A 327 -23.92 -23.75 -15.50
C HIS A 327 -23.68 -23.40 -14.03
N LEU A 328 -23.87 -22.13 -13.70
CA LEU A 328 -23.81 -21.63 -12.34
C LEU A 328 -25.24 -21.52 -11.82
N LYS A 329 -25.48 -22.04 -10.63
CA LYS A 329 -26.80 -22.02 -10.00
C LYS A 329 -26.76 -21.27 -8.68
N ARG A 330 -27.78 -20.47 -8.44
CA ARG A 330 -27.97 -19.73 -7.20
C ARG A 330 -29.45 -19.69 -6.89
N ASP A 331 -29.87 -20.45 -5.89
CA ASP A 331 -31.29 -20.73 -5.63
C ASP A 331 -32.00 -21.23 -6.90
N ASP A 332 -32.94 -20.45 -7.43
CA ASP A 332 -33.68 -20.70 -8.67
C ASP A 332 -33.08 -19.99 -9.91
N GLU A 333 -32.03 -19.20 -9.74
CA GLU A 333 -31.35 -18.48 -10.82
C GLU A 333 -30.26 -19.35 -11.47
N ILE A 334 -30.20 -19.33 -12.80
CA ILE A 334 -29.19 -20.05 -13.59
C ILE A 334 -28.42 -19.03 -14.44
N LEU A 335 -27.10 -19.04 -14.31
CA LEU A 335 -26.17 -18.24 -15.09
C LEU A 335 -25.30 -19.14 -15.97
N GLN A 336 -25.27 -18.86 -17.27
CA GLN A 336 -24.43 -19.61 -18.21
C GLN A 336 -22.96 -19.19 -18.06
N ILE A 337 -22.04 -20.15 -18.05
CA ILE A 337 -20.59 -19.88 -17.89
C ILE A 337 -20.07 -18.91 -18.95
N THR A 338 -20.57 -19.02 -20.18
CA THR A 338 -20.21 -18.15 -21.32
C THR A 338 -20.71 -16.72 -21.20
N SER A 339 -21.66 -16.45 -20.30
CA SER A 339 -22.18 -15.10 -20.05
C SER A 339 -21.40 -14.32 -19.00
N ALA A 340 -20.60 -15.01 -18.18
CA ALA A 340 -19.67 -14.38 -17.25
C ALA A 340 -18.52 -13.73 -18.02
N ARG A 341 -18.06 -12.56 -17.55
CA ARG A 341 -16.91 -11.87 -18.15
C ARG A 341 -15.58 -12.47 -17.72
N LEU A 342 -15.52 -12.89 -16.46
CA LEU A 342 -14.35 -13.52 -15.87
C LEU A 342 -14.82 -14.49 -14.79
N ILE A 343 -14.24 -15.68 -14.79
CA ILE A 343 -14.34 -16.64 -13.68
C ILE A 343 -12.91 -17.00 -13.31
N VAL A 344 -12.55 -16.85 -12.04
CA VAL A 344 -11.18 -17.06 -11.56
C VAL A 344 -11.12 -18.31 -10.69
N ALA A 345 -10.04 -19.06 -10.80
CA ALA A 345 -9.78 -20.19 -9.93
C ALA A 345 -9.69 -19.71 -8.47
N GLY A 346 -10.38 -20.40 -7.58
CA GLY A 346 -10.51 -20.01 -6.18
C GLY A 346 -11.89 -19.47 -5.80
N GLY A 347 -12.79 -19.23 -6.77
CA GLY A 347 -14.21 -19.03 -6.45
C GLY A 347 -14.74 -17.61 -6.63
N LEU A 348 -14.47 -16.98 -7.77
CA LEU A 348 -15.07 -15.67 -8.10
C LEU A 348 -15.67 -15.65 -9.49
N VAL A 349 -16.86 -15.06 -9.61
CA VAL A 349 -17.57 -14.80 -10.86
C VAL A 349 -17.79 -13.31 -11.01
N LEU A 350 -17.35 -12.76 -12.14
CA LEU A 350 -17.50 -11.36 -12.47
C LEU A 350 -18.40 -11.19 -13.70
N THR A 351 -19.43 -10.36 -13.55
CA THR A 351 -20.42 -10.01 -14.58
C THR A 351 -20.27 -8.53 -14.96
N ASN A 352 -21.17 -7.97 -15.76
CA ASN A 352 -21.03 -6.57 -16.21
C ASN A 352 -21.01 -5.54 -15.06
N ASP A 353 -21.68 -5.84 -13.96
CA ASP A 353 -21.95 -4.92 -12.85
C ASP A 353 -21.68 -5.53 -11.47
N LYS A 354 -21.54 -6.85 -11.35
CA LYS A 354 -21.37 -7.54 -10.07
C LYS A 354 -20.15 -8.44 -10.01
N ILE A 355 -19.61 -8.56 -8.80
CA ILE A 355 -18.63 -9.56 -8.40
C ILE A 355 -19.28 -10.42 -7.31
N THR A 356 -19.29 -11.73 -7.52
CA THR A 356 -19.94 -12.70 -6.63
C THR A 356 -19.00 -13.87 -6.34
N PRO A 357 -18.99 -14.41 -5.11
CA PRO A 357 -18.32 -15.68 -4.81
C PRO A 357 -18.86 -16.84 -5.65
N LEU A 358 -18.03 -17.85 -5.85
CA LEU A 358 -18.35 -19.10 -6.54
C LEU A 358 -17.81 -20.27 -5.72
N GLU A 359 -18.68 -21.23 -5.44
CA GLU A 359 -18.31 -22.54 -4.94
C GLU A 359 -18.18 -23.48 -6.15
N ASP A 360 -16.95 -23.86 -6.48
CA ASP A 360 -16.65 -24.75 -7.60
C ASP A 360 -16.25 -26.16 -7.16
N TYR A 361 -16.18 -26.45 -5.85
CA TYR A 361 -15.85 -27.77 -5.30
C TYR A 361 -14.53 -28.34 -5.83
N ASP A 362 -13.50 -27.50 -5.98
CA ASP A 362 -12.21 -27.84 -6.61
C ASP A 362 -12.31 -28.29 -8.08
N ALA A 363 -13.48 -28.12 -8.71
CA ALA A 363 -13.79 -28.58 -10.05
C ALA A 363 -13.56 -27.51 -11.14
N PHE A 364 -12.75 -26.47 -10.84
CA PHE A 364 -12.38 -25.43 -11.79
C PHE A 364 -11.90 -25.91 -13.18
N PRO A 365 -11.15 -27.03 -13.30
CA PRO A 365 -10.74 -27.53 -14.62
C PRO A 365 -11.91 -27.75 -15.59
N TRP A 366 -13.09 -28.13 -15.09
CA TRP A 366 -14.31 -28.26 -15.89
C TRP A 366 -14.81 -26.92 -16.41
N ILE A 367 -14.82 -25.89 -15.57
CA ILE A 367 -15.20 -24.53 -15.96
C ILE A 367 -14.27 -24.02 -17.07
N LYS A 368 -12.95 -24.24 -16.93
CA LYS A 368 -11.95 -23.85 -17.92
C LYS A 368 -12.17 -24.53 -19.27
N MET A 369 -12.45 -25.84 -19.27
CA MET A 369 -12.79 -26.60 -20.48
C MET A 369 -14.00 -25.97 -21.19
N ILE A 370 -15.07 -25.70 -20.45
CA ILE A 370 -16.32 -25.12 -21.00
C ILE A 370 -16.07 -23.71 -21.55
N GLN A 371 -15.27 -22.87 -20.87
CA GLN A 371 -14.90 -21.54 -21.34
C GLN A 371 -14.11 -21.57 -22.65
N GLN A 372 -13.37 -22.65 -22.92
CA GLN A 372 -12.65 -22.87 -24.17
C GLN A 372 -13.55 -23.37 -25.31
N ASN A 373 -14.88 -23.43 -25.08
CA ASN A 373 -15.88 -24.02 -25.97
C ASN A 373 -15.62 -25.50 -26.29
N GLU A 374 -14.90 -26.19 -25.42
CA GLU A 374 -14.77 -27.65 -25.50
C GLU A 374 -16.06 -28.26 -24.95
N THR A 375 -16.71 -29.07 -25.77
CA THR A 375 -17.98 -29.72 -25.45
C THR A 375 -17.82 -31.22 -25.55
N ILE A 376 -18.36 -31.94 -24.57
CA ILE A 376 -18.39 -33.39 -24.58
C ILE A 376 -19.77 -33.79 -25.10
N GLU A 377 -19.80 -34.27 -26.34
CA GLU A 377 -20.98 -34.87 -26.96
C GLU A 377 -20.79 -36.39 -26.99
N VAL A 378 -21.83 -37.12 -26.60
CA VAL A 378 -21.83 -38.59 -26.46
C VAL A 378 -22.99 -39.18 -27.26
N GLU A 379 -22.77 -40.31 -27.92
CA GLU A 379 -23.80 -40.96 -28.74
C GLU A 379 -24.91 -41.60 -27.86
N ASP A 380 -26.10 -41.78 -28.44
CA ASP A 380 -27.20 -42.46 -27.78
C ASP A 380 -26.87 -43.95 -27.61
N GLY A 381 -26.82 -44.42 -26.37
CA GLY A 381 -26.37 -45.76 -25.96
C GLY A 381 -25.15 -45.74 -25.02
N GLU A 382 -24.34 -44.68 -25.04
CA GLU A 382 -23.13 -44.53 -24.22
C GLU A 382 -23.37 -43.69 -22.95
N GLN A 383 -24.61 -43.22 -22.71
CA GLN A 383 -24.90 -42.31 -21.60
C GLN A 383 -24.64 -42.89 -20.20
N GLN A 384 -24.80 -44.20 -20.01
CA GLN A 384 -24.49 -44.85 -18.73
C GLN A 384 -22.98 -44.87 -18.48
N GLU A 385 -22.19 -45.21 -19.51
CA GLU A 385 -20.73 -45.19 -19.40
C GLU A 385 -20.21 -43.77 -19.15
N LEU A 386 -20.82 -42.74 -19.74
CA LEU A 386 -20.49 -41.34 -19.43
C LEU A 386 -20.68 -41.06 -17.94
N VAL A 387 -21.83 -41.42 -17.36
CA VAL A 387 -22.12 -41.18 -15.93
C VAL A 387 -21.14 -41.95 -15.04
N ASP A 388 -20.87 -43.21 -15.34
CA ASP A 388 -19.89 -44.01 -14.58
C ASP A 388 -18.49 -43.35 -14.60
N ARG A 389 -18.05 -42.88 -15.77
CA ARG A 389 -16.76 -42.18 -15.92
C ARG A 389 -16.72 -40.82 -15.21
N LEU A 390 -17.84 -40.13 -15.10
CA LEU A 390 -17.94 -38.89 -14.33
C LEU A 390 -17.83 -39.20 -12.83
N LEU A 391 -18.48 -40.26 -12.34
CA LEU A 391 -18.40 -40.67 -10.94
C LEU A 391 -17.01 -41.19 -10.53
N ASP A 392 -16.24 -41.74 -11.48
CA ASP A 392 -14.84 -42.15 -11.27
C ASP A 392 -13.87 -40.96 -11.16
N MET A 393 -14.32 -39.72 -11.42
CA MET A 393 -13.45 -38.55 -11.36
C MET A 393 -13.06 -38.24 -9.91
N PRO A 394 -11.80 -37.82 -9.66
CA PRO A 394 -11.33 -37.52 -8.31
C PRO A 394 -12.05 -36.32 -7.68
N VAL A 395 -12.58 -35.42 -8.52
CA VAL A 395 -13.33 -34.24 -8.12
C VAL A 395 -14.53 -34.12 -9.05
N LEU A 396 -15.73 -34.24 -8.47
CA LEU A 396 -17.00 -34.13 -9.17
C LEU A 396 -17.80 -32.97 -8.56
N PRO A 397 -18.10 -31.91 -9.34
CA PRO A 397 -18.98 -30.84 -8.89
C PRO A 397 -20.42 -31.36 -8.79
N ARG A 398 -21.35 -30.53 -8.34
CA ARG A 398 -22.76 -30.89 -8.25
C ARG A 398 -23.28 -31.38 -9.61
N LEU A 399 -23.65 -32.66 -9.67
CA LEU A 399 -24.10 -33.32 -10.90
C LEU A 399 -25.62 -33.32 -10.97
N GLU A 400 -26.18 -32.74 -12.03
CA GLU A 400 -27.59 -32.74 -12.34
C GLU A 400 -27.86 -33.73 -13.48
N LEU A 401 -28.50 -34.86 -13.14
CA LEU A 401 -28.87 -35.90 -14.09
C LEU A 401 -30.37 -35.83 -14.42
N PRO A 402 -30.76 -36.06 -15.68
CA PRO A 402 -32.16 -36.15 -16.06
C PRO A 402 -32.79 -37.43 -15.48
N GLU A 403 -34.13 -37.47 -15.41
CA GLU A 403 -34.87 -38.59 -14.80
C GLU A 403 -34.47 -39.97 -15.35
N GLU A 404 -34.09 -40.06 -16.63
CA GLU A 404 -33.67 -41.30 -17.28
C GLU A 404 -32.31 -41.84 -16.77
N LEU A 405 -31.48 -40.97 -16.19
CA LEU A 405 -30.15 -41.27 -15.65
C LEU A 405 -30.06 -41.01 -14.15
N HIS A 406 -31.21 -40.76 -13.50
CA HIS A 406 -31.25 -40.48 -12.07
C HIS A 406 -30.72 -41.67 -11.27
N LEU A 407 -29.70 -41.43 -10.46
CA LEU A 407 -29.12 -42.41 -9.56
C LEU A 407 -29.75 -42.25 -8.17
N GLU A 408 -30.08 -43.39 -7.55
CA GLU A 408 -30.53 -43.41 -6.16
C GLU A 408 -29.31 -43.44 -5.24
N GLU A 409 -29.11 -42.38 -4.46
CA GLU A 409 -28.06 -42.33 -3.45
C GLU A 409 -28.53 -43.08 -2.20
N ILE A 410 -27.80 -44.15 -1.85
CA ILE A 410 -28.13 -45.00 -0.70
C ILE A 410 -27.07 -44.81 0.38
N THR A 411 -27.45 -44.15 1.47
CA THR A 411 -26.61 -44.09 2.68
C THR A 411 -26.80 -45.36 3.49
N CYS A 412 -25.74 -46.12 3.73
CA CYS A 412 -25.76 -47.31 4.58
C CYS A 412 -24.55 -47.33 5.53
N ASP A 413 -24.69 -48.04 6.65
CA ASP A 413 -23.57 -48.28 7.55
C ASP A 413 -22.66 -49.35 6.94
N PRO A 414 -21.37 -49.06 6.68
CA PRO A 414 -20.47 -50.04 6.09
C PRO A 414 -20.24 -51.20 7.05
N ASN A 415 -20.22 -52.42 6.52
CA ASN A 415 -19.83 -53.61 7.28
C ASN A 415 -18.32 -53.86 7.08
N PRO A 416 -17.46 -53.61 8.09
CA PRO A 416 -16.03 -53.78 7.95
C PRO A 416 -15.63 -55.25 7.99
N GLU A 417 -14.86 -55.69 7.00
CA GLU A 417 -14.32 -57.04 6.88
C GLU A 417 -12.78 -56.97 6.94
N LEU A 418 -12.16 -57.78 7.82
CA LEU A 418 -10.71 -57.87 7.94
C LEU A 418 -10.22 -59.21 7.39
N LEU A 419 -9.53 -59.16 6.25
CA LEU A 419 -8.86 -60.31 5.64
C LEU A 419 -7.41 -60.37 6.09
N ILE A 420 -7.07 -61.40 6.86
CA ILE A 420 -5.70 -61.60 7.36
C ILE A 420 -5.01 -62.67 6.51
N HIS A 421 -3.95 -62.28 5.81
CA HIS A 421 -3.15 -63.18 4.99
C HIS A 421 -2.02 -63.80 5.80
N SER A 422 -1.95 -65.13 5.75
CA SER A 422 -0.81 -65.88 6.30
C SER A 422 0.46 -65.56 5.48
N PRO A 423 1.61 -65.35 6.14
CA PRO A 423 2.85 -64.97 5.45
C PRO A 423 3.27 -66.02 4.42
N GLN A 424 3.48 -65.60 3.16
CA GLN A 424 3.96 -66.48 2.11
C GLN A 424 5.45 -66.82 2.30
N LYS A 425 5.71 -67.88 3.08
CA LYS A 425 6.94 -68.69 3.27
C LYS A 425 8.29 -68.01 3.61
N LYS A 426 8.77 -68.41 4.80
CA LYS A 426 10.12 -68.83 5.20
C LYS A 426 11.33 -68.16 4.53
N ARG A 427 11.78 -67.03 5.07
CA ARG A 427 13.21 -66.73 5.22
C ARG A 427 13.39 -65.64 6.27
N TRP A 428 13.85 -66.05 7.46
CA TRP A 428 14.60 -65.34 8.51
C TRP A 428 14.41 -63.83 8.79
N GLN A 429 13.42 -63.16 8.22
CA GLN A 429 13.08 -61.77 8.45
C GLN A 429 11.56 -61.61 8.39
N GLN A 430 11.02 -61.34 9.58
CA GLN A 430 9.70 -60.78 9.91
C GLN A 430 8.45 -61.66 9.66
N ASP A 431 7.97 -62.27 10.75
CA ASP A 431 6.61 -62.82 10.90
C ASP A 431 5.57 -61.68 10.99
N ARG A 432 5.41 -60.88 9.92
CA ARG A 432 4.36 -59.87 9.86
C ARG A 432 3.16 -60.42 9.10
N LEU A 433 2.01 -60.47 9.78
CA LEU A 433 0.71 -60.69 9.15
C LEU A 433 0.36 -59.46 8.31
N TYR A 434 -0.07 -59.70 7.08
CA TYR A 434 -0.62 -58.65 6.23
C TYR A 434 -2.14 -58.71 6.35
N GLY A 435 -2.78 -57.58 6.65
CA GLY A 435 -4.22 -57.46 6.80
C GLY A 435 -4.76 -56.47 5.79
N GLU A 436 -5.79 -56.86 5.06
CA GLU A 436 -6.60 -55.98 4.22
C GLU A 436 -7.91 -55.70 4.96
N ILE A 437 -8.29 -54.43 5.04
CA ILE A 437 -9.60 -54.01 5.56
C ILE A 437 -10.43 -53.64 4.35
N HIS A 438 -11.54 -54.33 4.18
CA HIS A 438 -12.54 -54.04 3.14
C HIS A 438 -13.81 -53.53 3.82
N PHE A 439 -14.56 -52.68 3.14
CA PHE A 439 -15.86 -52.22 3.64
C PHE A 439 -16.94 -52.70 2.69
N ASN A 440 -17.88 -53.49 3.23
CA ASN A 440 -19.01 -54.00 2.47
C ASN A 440 -20.20 -53.04 2.60
N TYR A 441 -20.64 -52.50 1.47
CA TYR A 441 -21.81 -51.65 1.31
C TYR A 441 -22.88 -52.44 0.55
N LEU A 442 -23.88 -53.00 1.24
CA LEU A 442 -25.00 -53.73 0.63
C LEU A 442 -24.57 -54.81 -0.39
N ASP A 443 -23.65 -55.69 0.02
CA ASP A 443 -23.05 -56.77 -0.79
C ASP A 443 -22.05 -56.29 -1.87
N HIS A 444 -21.66 -55.02 -1.84
CA HIS A 444 -20.56 -54.48 -2.64
C HIS A 444 -19.34 -54.21 -1.77
N LEU A 445 -18.27 -54.96 -2.00
CA LEU A 445 -16.97 -54.78 -1.32
C LEU A 445 -16.18 -53.64 -1.96
N VAL A 446 -15.75 -52.68 -1.14
CA VAL A 446 -14.87 -51.55 -1.52
C VAL A 446 -13.55 -51.62 -0.76
#